data_AF-R5U759-F1
#
_entry.id   AF-R5U759-F1
#
_cell.length_a   1.000
_cell.length_b   1.000
_cell.length_c   1.000
_cell.angle_alpha   90.00
_cell.angle_beta   90.00
_cell.angle_gamma   90.00
#
_symmetry.space_group_name_H-M   'P 1'
#
loop_
_entity.id
_entity.type
_entity.pdbx_description
1 polymer ?
#
loop_
_entity_poly.entity_id
_entity_poly.type
_entity_poly.pdbx_seq_one_letter_code
_entity_poly.pdbx_strand_id
1 'polypeptide(L)'
;MLINVFAGILIPFVGTTLGATCVFCMKKTLSKSVQRALAGFAAGIMVAASIWSLLIPAIKQSENMKTLSFIPAVVGFWIGILFLLALDHLIPHLHVGCDQAEGSKSKFDRTTMMVLAVTLHNIPEGMAVGVMYAGFLSENVNVCWISC
;
A
#
# COMPACT_ATOMS: atom_id res chain seq x y z
N MET A 1 21.65 3.95 12.33
CA MET A 1 20.21 3.68 12.52
C MET A 1 19.34 4.49 11.57
N LEU A 2 19.35 5.84 11.63
CA LEU A 2 18.59 6.71 10.71
C LEU A 2 18.93 6.53 9.22
N ILE A 3 20.22 6.36 8.90
CA ILE A 3 20.67 6.14 7.51
C ILE A 3 20.05 4.86 6.89
N ASN A 4 19.81 3.83 7.71
CA ASN A 4 19.22 2.56 7.26
C ASN A 4 17.71 2.69 7.03
N VAL A 5 17.02 3.50 7.85
CA VAL A 5 15.58 3.78 7.68
C VAL A 5 15.36 4.65 6.44
N PHE A 6 16.19 5.67 6.23
CA PHE A 6 16.13 6.50 5.03
C PHE A 6 16.38 5.68 3.76
N ALA A 7 17.41 4.84 3.76
CA ALA A 7 17.66 3.91 2.66
C ALA A 7 16.49 2.94 2.44
N GLY A 8 15.89 2.45 3.53
CA GLY A 8 14.72 1.57 3.51
C GLY A 8 13.48 2.17 2.85
N ILE A 9 13.18 3.44 3.15
CA ILE A 9 12.06 4.18 2.56
C ILE A 9 12.34 4.55 1.09
N LEU A 10 13.62 4.68 0.71
CA LEU A 10 14.02 4.96 -0.66
C LEU A 10 13.81 3.77 -1.61
N ILE A 11 13.79 2.53 -1.09
CA ILE A 11 13.63 1.31 -1.90
C ILE A 11 12.30 1.31 -2.69
N PRO A 12 11.11 1.51 -2.07
CA PRO A 12 9.86 1.63 -2.81
C PRO A 12 9.90 2.75 -3.87
N PHE A 13 10.50 3.90 -3.54
CA PHE A 13 10.62 5.03 -4.47
C PHE A 13 11.45 4.68 -5.71
N VAL A 14 12.61 4.05 -5.51
CA VAL A 14 13.45 3.57 -6.62
C VAL A 14 12.72 2.48 -7.40
N GLY A 15 12.05 1.54 -6.73
CA GLY A 15 11.27 0.49 -7.36
C GLY A 15 10.19 1.03 -8.32
N THR A 16 9.37 1.97 -7.85
CA THR A 16 8.33 2.60 -8.68
C THR A 16 8.93 3.43 -9.80
N THR A 17 10.03 4.15 -9.55
CA THR A 17 10.72 4.95 -10.58
C THR A 17 11.34 4.07 -11.68
N LEU A 18 11.98 2.96 -11.31
CA LEU A 18 12.53 1.99 -12.26
C LEU A 18 11.42 1.30 -13.06
N GLY A 19 10.33 0.91 -12.40
CA GLY A 19 9.15 0.35 -13.06
C GLY A 19 8.54 1.29 -14.09
N ALA A 20 8.38 2.58 -13.73
CA ALA A 20 7.89 3.61 -14.64
C ALA A 20 8.87 3.86 -15.81
N THR A 21 10.18 3.85 -15.55
CA THR A 21 11.21 4.03 -16.58
C THR A 21 11.19 2.91 -17.62
N CYS A 22 10.88 1.68 -17.19
CA CYS A 22 10.77 0.52 -18.08
C CYS A 22 9.77 0.74 -19.23
N VAL A 23 8.71 1.53 -19.00
CA VAL A 23 7.71 1.87 -20.02
C VAL A 23 8.34 2.60 -21.22
N PHE A 24 9.36 3.43 -21.02
CA PHE A 24 10.07 4.11 -22.12
C PHE A 24 10.93 3.16 -22.96
N CYS A 25 11.43 2.08 -22.36
CA CYS A 25 12.15 1.01 -23.07
C CYS A 25 11.19 0.10 -23.86
N MET A 26 9.90 0.07 -23.48
CA MET A 26 8.89 -0.77 -24.11
C MET A 26 8.21 -0.04 -25.27
N LYS A 27 8.64 -0.34 -26.50
CA LYS A 27 8.10 0.26 -27.73
C LYS A 27 6.68 -0.18 -28.10
N LYS A 28 6.11 -1.19 -27.42
CA LYS A 28 4.76 -1.74 -27.67
C LYS A 28 3.97 -1.85 -26.36
N THR A 29 2.66 -1.63 -26.45
CA THR A 29 1.74 -1.91 -25.34
C THR A 29 1.81 -3.39 -24.96
N LEU A 30 1.87 -3.68 -23.66
CA LEU A 30 1.82 -5.04 -23.15
C LEU A 30 0.53 -5.76 -23.58
N SER A 31 0.61 -7.08 -23.78
CA SER A 31 -0.58 -7.89 -24.00
C SER A 31 -1.45 -7.87 -22.74
N LYS A 32 -2.78 -7.91 -22.92
CA LYS A 32 -3.73 -7.90 -21.79
C LYS A 32 -3.43 -9.00 -20.76
N SER A 33 -2.96 -10.16 -21.20
CA SER A 33 -2.58 -11.28 -20.33
C SER A 33 -1.39 -10.93 -19.44
N VAL A 34 -0.35 -10.28 -19.98
CA VAL A 34 0.83 -9.87 -19.19
C VAL A 34 0.45 -8.80 -18.18
N GLN A 35 -0.36 -7.80 -18.57
CA GLN A 35 -0.83 -6.78 -17.64
C GLN A 35 -1.64 -7.37 -16.48
N ARG A 36 -2.54 -8.33 -16.77
CA ARG A 36 -3.30 -9.05 -15.74
C ARG A 36 -2.40 -9.90 -14.84
N ALA A 37 -1.41 -10.57 -15.40
CA ALA A 37 -0.45 -11.36 -14.63
C ALA A 37 0.38 -10.48 -13.69
N LEU A 38 0.89 -9.34 -14.17
CA LEU A 38 1.66 -8.39 -13.35
C LEU A 38 0.80 -7.76 -12.25
N ALA A 39 -0.43 -7.34 -12.57
CA ALA A 39 -1.36 -6.79 -11.58
C ALA A 39 -1.76 -7.83 -10.52
N GLY A 40 -2.03 -9.07 -10.93
CA GLY A 40 -2.32 -10.16 -10.01
C GLY A 40 -1.12 -10.54 -9.12
N PHE A 41 0.09 -10.51 -9.67
CA PHE A 41 1.33 -10.72 -8.92
C PHE A 41 1.53 -9.63 -7.86
N ALA A 42 1.37 -8.35 -8.24
CA ALA A 42 1.48 -7.23 -7.30
C ALA A 42 0.44 -7.33 -6.16
N ALA A 43 -0.82 -7.61 -6.51
CA ALA A 43 -1.87 -7.83 -5.52
C ALA A 43 -1.55 -9.01 -4.57
N GLY A 44 -0.99 -10.10 -5.10
CA GLY A 44 -0.56 -11.26 -4.31
C GLY A 44 0.54 -10.92 -3.29
N ILE A 45 1.58 -10.19 -3.70
CA ILE A 45 2.65 -9.73 -2.79
C ILE A 45 2.07 -8.89 -1.66
N MET A 46 1.17 -7.95 -1.99
CA MET A 46 0.56 -7.05 -1.00
C MET A 46 -0.28 -7.80 0.04
N VAL A 47 -1.04 -8.82 -0.39
CA VAL A 47 -1.82 -9.67 0.52
C VAL A 47 -0.89 -10.50 1.42
N ALA A 48 0.14 -11.12 0.85
CA ALA A 48 1.10 -11.92 1.61
C ALA A 48 1.85 -11.07 2.65
N ALA A 49 2.33 -9.90 2.26
CA ALA A 49 2.99 -8.96 3.16
C ALA A 49 2.07 -8.54 4.31
N SER A 50 0.79 -8.27 4.03
CA SER A 50 -0.19 -7.88 5.05
C SER A 50 -0.38 -8.96 6.14
N ILE A 51 -0.40 -10.24 5.76
CA ILE A 51 -0.59 -11.34 6.72
C ILE A 51 0.71 -11.62 7.50
N TRP A 52 1.81 -11.85 6.80
CA TRP A 52 3.05 -12.32 7.44
C TRP A 52 3.87 -11.20 8.07
N SER A 53 3.88 -10.00 7.47
CA SER A 53 4.77 -8.91 7.91
C SER A 53 4.07 -7.88 8.80
N LEU A 54 2.73 -7.83 8.80
CA LEU A 54 1.98 -6.86 9.61
C LEU A 54 1.05 -7.55 10.62
N LEU A 55 0.16 -8.44 10.18
CA LEU A 55 -0.87 -9.02 11.05
C LEU A 55 -0.27 -9.96 12.13
N ILE A 56 0.59 -10.90 11.74
CA ILE A 56 1.20 -11.84 12.70
C ILE A 56 2.08 -11.09 13.73
N PRO A 57 2.98 -10.16 13.33
CA PRO A 57 3.73 -9.35 14.29
C PRO A 57 2.86 -8.50 15.20
N ALA A 58 1.77 -7.91 14.68
CA ALA A 58 0.85 -7.11 15.49
C ALA A 58 0.19 -7.93 16.61
N ILE A 59 -0.22 -9.18 16.33
CA ILE A 59 -0.79 -10.08 17.35
C ILE A 59 0.28 -10.51 18.36
N LYS A 60 1.51 -10.78 17.92
CA LYS A 60 2.60 -11.14 18.84
C LYS A 60 2.93 -10.01 19.82
N GLN A 61 2.88 -8.77 19.37
CA GLN A 61 3.17 -7.60 20.20
C GLN A 61 2.17 -7.45 21.37
N SER A 62 0.94 -7.91 21.21
CA SER A 62 -0.12 -7.85 22.22
C SER A 62 -0.24 -9.11 23.08
N GLU A 63 0.72 -10.06 23.00
CA GLU A 63 0.69 -11.32 23.78
C GLU A 63 0.58 -11.10 25.30
N ASN A 64 1.03 -9.95 25.81
CA ASN A 64 0.87 -9.56 27.21
C ASN A 64 -0.61 -9.49 27.67
N MET A 65 -1.57 -9.34 26.75
CA MET A 65 -3.01 -9.37 27.03
C MET A 65 -3.62 -10.79 27.09
N LYS A 66 -2.80 -11.86 27.09
CA LYS A 66 -3.23 -13.27 27.13
C LYS A 66 -4.31 -13.58 26.07
N THR A 67 -5.54 -13.88 26.47
CA THR A 67 -6.65 -14.25 25.57
C THR A 67 -7.19 -13.11 24.71
N LEU A 68 -6.87 -11.84 25.01
CA LEU A 68 -7.33 -10.68 24.24
C LEU A 68 -6.29 -10.15 23.25
N SER A 69 -5.20 -10.87 23.01
CA SER A 69 -4.12 -10.44 22.12
C SER A 69 -4.57 -10.15 20.68
N PHE A 70 -5.65 -10.78 20.19
CA PHE A 70 -6.13 -10.49 18.84
C PHE A 70 -6.95 -9.19 18.73
N ILE A 71 -7.44 -8.63 19.84
CA ILE A 71 -8.35 -7.47 19.83
C ILE A 71 -7.66 -6.23 19.26
N PRO A 72 -6.45 -5.83 19.71
CA PRO A 72 -5.77 -4.67 19.14
C PRO A 72 -5.52 -4.79 17.64
N ALA A 73 -5.15 -5.99 17.17
CA ALA A 73 -4.93 -6.26 15.76
C ALA A 73 -6.23 -6.14 14.94
N VAL A 74 -7.34 -6.70 15.42
CA VAL A 74 -8.64 -6.62 14.75
C VAL A 74 -9.18 -5.19 14.72
N VAL A 75 -9.09 -4.47 15.84
CA VAL A 75 -9.52 -3.06 15.93
C VAL A 75 -8.66 -2.19 15.01
N GLY A 76 -7.34 -2.37 15.02
CA GLY A 76 -6.43 -1.65 14.12
C GLY A 76 -6.72 -1.93 12.64
N PHE A 77 -7.01 -3.19 12.30
CA PHE A 77 -7.37 -3.59 10.94
C PHE A 77 -8.70 -2.94 10.50
N TRP A 78 -9.72 -2.93 11.37
CA TRP A 78 -11.00 -2.25 11.09
C TRP A 78 -10.85 -0.74 10.91
N ILE A 79 -10.06 -0.09 11.77
CA ILE A 79 -9.75 1.34 11.63
C ILE A 79 -9.03 1.60 10.31
N GLY A 80 -8.08 0.73 9.93
CA GLY A 80 -7.39 0.80 8.64
C GLY A 80 -8.33 0.68 7.45
N ILE A 81 -9.28 -0.27 7.48
CA ILE A 81 -10.31 -0.40 6.44
C ILE A 81 -11.16 0.88 6.36
N LEU A 82 -11.64 1.37 7.49
CA LEU A 82 -12.47 2.58 7.52
C LEU A 82 -11.70 3.80 7.02
N PHE A 83 -10.41 3.90 7.34
CA PHE A 83 -9.52 4.95 6.84
C PHE A 83 -9.36 4.86 5.32
N LEU A 84 -9.10 3.68 4.78
CA LEU A 84 -9.01 3.48 3.32
C LEU A 84 -10.34 3.81 2.62
N LEU A 85 -11.46 3.40 3.21
CA LEU A 85 -12.79 3.69 2.70
C LEU A 85 -13.10 5.19 2.73
N ALA A 86 -12.67 5.90 3.77
CA ALA A 86 -12.78 7.35 3.85
C ALA A 86 -11.91 8.05 2.79
N LEU A 87 -10.70 7.56 2.53
CA LEU A 87 -9.83 8.07 1.46
C LEU A 87 -10.44 7.84 0.07
N ASP A 88 -11.02 6.66 -0.17
CA ASP A 88 -11.70 6.32 -1.43
C ASP A 88 -12.95 7.19 -1.64
N HIS A 89 -13.70 7.50 -0.59
CA HIS A 89 -14.85 8.41 -0.67
C HIS A 89 -14.46 9.89 -0.85
N LEU A 90 -13.29 10.29 -0.34
CA LEU A 90 -12.80 11.67 -0.47
C LEU A 90 -12.38 12.01 -1.91
N ILE A 91 -11.97 11.01 -2.70
CA ILE A 91 -11.68 11.22 -4.12
C ILE A 91 -12.85 10.71 -4.95
N PRO A 92 -13.66 11.59 -5.56
CA PRO A 92 -14.74 11.17 -6.43
C PRO A 92 -14.13 10.39 -7.60
N HIS A 93 -14.37 9.09 -7.63
CA HIS A 93 -14.00 8.22 -8.73
C HIS A 93 -14.78 8.68 -9.96
N LEU A 94 -14.10 9.22 -10.98
CA LEU A 94 -14.76 9.51 -12.24
C LEU A 94 -14.93 8.18 -12.99
N HIS A 95 -16.17 7.74 -13.17
CA HIS A 95 -16.51 6.62 -14.04
C HIS A 95 -15.95 6.87 -15.44
N VAL A 96 -15.04 6.00 -15.89
CA VAL A 96 -14.52 6.01 -17.26
C VAL A 96 -15.64 5.52 -18.19
N GLY A 97 -16.48 6.43 -18.68
CA GLY A 97 -17.48 6.11 -19.72
C GLY A 97 -18.87 6.77 -19.61
N CYS A 98 -19.13 7.64 -18.63
CA CYS A 98 -20.43 8.32 -18.51
C CYS A 98 -20.24 9.85 -18.42
N ASP A 99 -20.98 10.59 -19.26
CA ASP A 99 -21.02 12.07 -19.31
C ASP A 99 -21.65 12.74 -18.07
N GLN A 100 -21.80 12.03 -16.95
CA GLN A 100 -22.30 12.59 -15.70
C GLN A 100 -21.39 12.21 -14.54
N ALA A 101 -20.71 13.22 -14.01
CA ALA A 101 -20.06 13.17 -12.72
C ALA A 101 -21.14 13.06 -11.63
N GLU A 102 -21.08 12.05 -10.77
CA GLU A 102 -21.71 12.17 -9.45
C GLU A 102 -20.95 13.24 -8.66
N GLY A 103 -21.60 14.38 -8.43
CA GLY A 103 -21.04 15.52 -7.69
C GLY A 103 -20.52 16.66 -8.57
N SER A 104 -20.57 17.88 -8.01
CA SER A 104 -20.36 19.18 -8.69
C SER A 104 -19.19 19.16 -9.68
N LYS A 105 -19.47 19.60 -10.92
CA LYS A 105 -18.56 19.70 -12.08
C LYS A 105 -17.11 19.99 -11.69
N SER A 106 -16.33 18.94 -11.43
CA SER A 106 -14.91 19.09 -11.10
C SER A 106 -14.11 19.16 -12.40
N LYS A 107 -13.42 20.28 -12.61
CA LYS A 107 -12.61 20.58 -13.80
C LYS A 107 -11.24 19.88 -13.79
N PHE A 108 -11.09 18.75 -13.10
CA PHE A 108 -9.80 18.07 -13.06
C PHE A 108 -9.56 17.27 -14.33
N ASP A 109 -8.40 17.52 -14.97
CA ASP A 109 -7.98 16.75 -16.13
C ASP A 109 -7.85 15.26 -15.77
N ARG A 110 -8.11 14.38 -16.75
CA ARG A 110 -8.00 12.92 -16.62
C ARG A 110 -6.65 12.51 -16.05
N THR A 111 -5.59 13.23 -16.42
CA THR A 111 -4.23 13.04 -15.91
C THR A 111 -4.15 13.32 -14.41
N THR A 112 -4.81 14.37 -13.92
CA THR A 112 -4.78 14.74 -12.49
C THR A 112 -5.49 13.69 -11.66
N MET A 113 -6.61 13.16 -12.14
CA MET A 113 -7.33 12.09 -11.44
C MET A 113 -6.53 10.79 -11.38
N MET A 114 -5.81 10.44 -12.46
CA MET A 114 -4.92 9.27 -12.47
C MET A 114 -3.78 9.44 -11.45
N VAL A 115 -3.14 10.61 -11.39
CA VAL A 115 -2.07 10.90 -10.42
C VAL A 115 -2.62 10.86 -9.00
N LEU A 116 -3.78 11.45 -8.74
CA LEU A 116 -4.44 11.42 -7.43
C LEU A 116 -4.78 9.98 -7.00
N ALA A 117 -5.34 9.17 -7.89
CA ALA A 117 -5.68 7.78 -7.60
C ALA A 117 -4.44 6.94 -7.25
N VAL A 118 -3.36 7.06 -8.02
CA VAL A 118 -2.09 6.37 -7.72
C VAL A 118 -1.47 6.88 -6.42
N THR A 119 -1.51 8.19 -6.17
CA THR A 119 -0.97 8.79 -4.94
C THR A 119 -1.70 8.26 -3.71
N LEU A 120 -3.03 8.19 -3.74
CA LEU A 120 -3.80 7.64 -2.63
C LEU A 120 -3.49 6.17 -2.37
N HIS A 121 -3.17 5.38 -3.39
CA HIS A 121 -2.80 3.98 -3.19
C HIS A 121 -1.41 3.83 -2.55
N ASN A 122 -0.48 4.73 -2.88
CA ASN A 122 0.88 4.71 -2.33
C ASN A 122 0.97 5.21 -0.88
N ILE A 123 0.00 6.00 -0.40
CA ILE A 123 -0.03 6.49 0.99
C ILE A 123 -0.10 5.32 1.99
N PRO A 124 -1.08 4.38 1.88
CA PRO A 124 -1.15 3.18 2.72
C PRO A 124 0.11 2.32 2.68
N GLU A 125 0.71 2.15 1.51
CA GLU A 125 1.96 1.39 1.36
C GLU A 125 3.11 2.07 2.11
N GLY A 126 3.25 3.38 1.97
CA GLY A 126 4.25 4.17 2.69
C GLY A 126 4.05 4.12 4.21
N MET A 127 2.80 4.18 4.68
CA MET A 127 2.49 4.03 6.11
C MET A 127 2.87 2.64 6.64
N ALA A 128 2.58 1.58 5.89
CA ALA A 128 2.93 0.21 6.27
C ALA A 128 4.45 0.03 6.44
N VAL A 129 5.24 0.55 5.49
CA VAL A 129 6.71 0.54 5.57
C VAL A 129 7.20 1.35 6.78
N GLY A 130 6.61 2.53 7.03
CA GLY A 130 6.95 3.36 8.18
C GLY A 130 6.69 2.68 9.53
N VAL A 131 5.53 2.03 9.69
CA VAL A 131 5.17 1.28 10.91
C VAL A 131 6.11 0.08 11.11
N MET A 132 6.47 -0.63 10.03
CA MET A 132 7.42 -1.74 10.10
C MET A 132 8.79 -1.29 10.63
N TYR A 133 9.34 -0.20 10.10
CA TYR A 133 10.61 0.35 10.59
C TYR A 133 10.50 0.92 12.01
N ALA A 134 9.38 1.54 12.37
CA ALA A 134 9.15 1.99 13.75
C ALA A 134 9.16 0.80 14.74
N GLY A 135 8.53 -0.32 14.37
CA GLY A 135 8.58 -1.56 15.14
C GLY A 135 10.01 -2.09 15.27
N PHE A 136 10.77 -2.09 14.18
CA PHE A 136 12.18 -2.50 14.19
C PHE A 136 13.06 -1.64 15.12
N LEU A 137 12.87 -0.32 15.13
CA LEU A 137 13.60 0.60 16.02
C LEU A 137 13.24 0.42 17.49
N SER A 138 12.04 -0.08 17.79
CA SER A 138 11.55 -0.22 19.16
C SER A 138 12.09 -1.45 19.91
N GLU A 139 13.04 -2.22 19.33
CA GLU A 139 13.69 -3.44 19.85
C GLU A 139 12.77 -4.58 20.34
N ASN A 140 11.45 -4.39 20.31
CA ASN A 140 10.45 -5.35 20.78
C ASN A 140 9.91 -6.26 19.67
N VAL A 141 10.40 -6.11 18.44
CA VAL A 141 9.84 -6.79 17.29
C VAL A 141 10.97 -7.53 16.57
N ASN A 142 10.98 -8.85 16.72
CA ASN A 142 11.53 -9.74 15.69
C ASN A 142 10.65 -9.57 14.45
N VAL A 143 10.76 -8.43 13.78
CA VAL A 143 10.21 -8.23 12.44
C VAL A 143 10.97 -9.23 11.60
N CYS A 144 10.28 -10.27 11.14
CA CYS A 144 10.86 -11.33 10.35
C CYS A 144 11.33 -10.74 9.03
N TRP A 145 12.55 -10.18 9.03
CA TRP A 145 13.31 -9.96 7.82
C TRP A 145 13.52 -11.35 7.23
N ILE A 146 12.76 -11.65 6.17
CA ILE A 146 13.10 -12.60 5.11
C ILE A 146 14.11 -13.65 5.62
N SER A 147 13.64 -14.52 6.52
CA SER A 147 14.34 -15.75 6.88
C SER A 147 13.54 -16.88 6.26
N CYS A 148 13.59 -16.88 4.93
CA CYS A 148 13.64 -18.07 4.12
C CYS A 148 14.99 -18.06 3.41
#